data_AF-A0A661YTX0-F1
#
_entry.id   AF-A0A661YTX0-F1
#
_cell.length_a   1.000
_cell.length_b   1.000
_cell.length_c   1.000
_cell.angle_alpha   90.00
_cell.angle_beta   90.00
_cell.angle_gamma   90.00
#
_symmetry.space_group_name_H-M   'P 1'
#
loop_
_entity.id
_entity.type
_entity.pdbx_description
1 polymer ?
#
loop_
_entity_poly.entity_id
_entity_poly.type
_entity_poly.pdbx_seq_one_letter_code
_entity_poly.pdbx_strand_id
1 'polypeptide(L)'
;MSVPCGIVSLAGVVVNNAIVLLDYVDLLKKRKRKKLGLEEGALLSIADTEQCVEQAGKTRLRPVLLTAITTILGLLPMAIGLNINFYTALSEFDAQIFFGGDNAAFWGPLSWTIIFGLTFATFLTLVIVPAMYQFLYKIKYKMSVFQININYFHAFTISPVPVLCFKLTSK
;
A
#
# COMPACT_ATOMS: atom_id res chain seq x y z
N MET A 1 -12.72 -25.29 -13.08
CA MET A 1 -11.89 -24.39 -13.90
C MET A 1 -12.02 -22.90 -13.51
N SER A 2 -12.92 -22.54 -12.58
CA SER A 2 -13.25 -21.15 -12.23
C SER A 2 -12.31 -20.47 -11.22
N VAL A 3 -11.58 -21.23 -10.40
CA VAL A 3 -10.71 -20.69 -9.33
C VAL A 3 -9.51 -19.85 -9.83
N PRO A 4 -8.76 -20.26 -10.88
CA PRO A 4 -7.61 -19.49 -11.36
C PRO A 4 -7.98 -18.08 -11.85
N CYS A 5 -9.15 -17.92 -12.47
CA CYS A 5 -9.64 -16.64 -12.95
C CYS A 5 -9.88 -15.64 -11.81
N GLY A 6 -10.41 -16.11 -10.67
CA GLY A 6 -10.61 -15.29 -9.47
C GLY A 6 -9.30 -14.78 -8.88
N ILE A 7 -8.25 -15.61 -8.87
CA ILE A 7 -6.92 -15.24 -8.37
C ILE A 7 -6.28 -14.15 -9.22
N VAL A 8 -6.35 -14.27 -10.55
CA VAL A 8 -5.79 -13.26 -11.48
C VAL A 8 -6.50 -11.92 -11.32
N SER A 9 -7.83 -11.94 -11.19
CA SER A 9 -8.63 -10.72 -10.96
C SER A 9 -8.25 -10.03 -9.63
N LEU A 10 -8.11 -10.80 -8.56
CA LEU A 10 -7.67 -10.31 -7.25
C LEU A 10 -6.29 -9.66 -7.29
N ALA A 11 -5.34 -10.28 -8.01
CA ALA A 11 -3.96 -9.79 -8.09
C ALA A 11 -3.92 -8.34 -8.59
N GLY A 12 -4.72 -8.00 -9.60
CA GLY A 12 -4.79 -6.63 -10.12
C GLY A 12 -5.29 -5.61 -9.09
N VAL A 13 -6.34 -5.95 -8.35
CA VAL A 13 -6.90 -5.08 -7.30
C VAL A 13 -5.87 -4.85 -6.18
N VAL A 14 -5.21 -5.92 -5.74
CA VAL A 14 -4.22 -5.87 -4.67
C VAL A 14 -2.98 -5.05 -5.07
N VAL A 15 -2.45 -5.28 -6.28
CA VAL A 15 -1.29 -4.53 -6.79
C VAL A 15 -1.62 -3.05 -6.93
N ASN A 16 -2.79 -2.70 -7.46
CA ASN A 16 -3.21 -1.30 -7.57
C ASN A 16 -3.31 -0.61 -6.19
N ASN A 17 -3.89 -1.30 -5.21
CA ASN A 17 -3.98 -0.79 -3.84
C ASN A 17 -2.58 -0.58 -3.20
N ALA A 18 -1.62 -1.45 -3.50
CA ALA A 18 -0.24 -1.33 -3.00
C ALA A 18 0.54 -0.18 -3.64
N ILE A 19 0.47 -0.02 -4.97
CA ILE A 19 1.17 1.05 -5.72
C ILE A 19 0.73 2.42 -5.23
N VAL A 20 -0.59 2.64 -5.14
CA VAL A 20 -1.20 3.91 -4.72
C VAL A 20 -0.75 4.33 -3.31
N LEU A 21 -0.47 3.35 -2.45
CA LEU A 21 0.04 3.60 -1.12
C LEU A 21 1.53 4.01 -1.16
N LEU A 22 2.37 3.26 -1.89
CA LEU A 22 3.79 3.57 -2.02
C LEU A 22 4.01 4.97 -2.61
N ASP A 23 3.26 5.31 -3.66
CA ASP A 23 3.31 6.64 -4.28
C ASP A 23 2.94 7.75 -3.28
N TYR A 24 1.95 7.49 -2.41
CA TYR A 24 1.53 8.46 -1.42
C TYR A 24 2.58 8.67 -0.32
N VAL A 25 3.26 7.61 0.11
CA VAL A 25 4.40 7.71 1.04
C VAL A 25 5.51 8.56 0.43
N ASP A 26 5.85 8.34 -0.84
CA ASP A 26 6.88 9.12 -1.52
C ASP A 26 6.48 10.58 -1.73
N LEU A 27 5.20 10.84 -2.01
CA LEU A 27 4.65 12.21 -2.06
C LEU A 27 4.75 12.91 -0.70
N LEU A 28 4.40 12.23 0.40
CA LEU A 28 4.52 12.80 1.75
C LEU A 28 5.98 13.11 2.11
N LYS A 29 6.91 12.22 1.78
CA LYS A 29 8.35 12.46 1.98
C LYS A 29 8.84 13.66 1.18
N LYS A 30 8.48 13.77 -0.10
CA LYS A 30 8.83 14.92 -0.95
C LYS A 30 8.30 16.24 -0.35
N ARG A 31 7.04 16.25 0.10
CA ARG A 31 6.43 17.43 0.75
C ARG A 31 7.16 17.79 2.06
N LYS A 32 7.52 16.80 2.87
CA LYS A 32 8.21 17.04 4.16
C LYS A 32 9.65 17.53 3.96
N ARG A 33 10.38 17.01 2.94
CA ARG A 33 11.69 17.57 2.52
C ARG A 33 11.61 19.04 2.16
N LYS A 34 10.65 19.41 1.31
CA LYS A 34 10.46 20.79 0.88
C LYS A 34 10.15 21.73 2.04
N LYS A 35 9.36 21.28 3.03
CA LYS A 35 9.08 22.05 4.26
C LYS A 35 10.32 22.26 5.14
N LEU A 36 11.25 21.31 5.15
CA LEU A 36 12.50 21.38 5.91
C LEU A 36 13.64 22.08 5.16
N GLY A 37 13.41 22.55 3.92
CA GLY A 37 14.45 23.18 3.09
C GLY A 37 15.57 22.24 2.66
N LEU A 38 15.34 20.92 2.70
CA LEU A 38 16.34 19.91 2.38
C LEU A 38 16.46 19.73 0.86
N GLU A 39 17.69 19.51 0.37
CA GLU A 39 17.95 19.17 -1.04
C GLU A 39 17.23 17.90 -1.50
N GLU A 40 16.99 17.80 -2.81
CA GLU A 40 16.41 16.63 -3.44
C GLU A 40 17.28 15.39 -3.22
N GLY A 41 16.84 14.50 -2.32
CA GLY A 41 17.56 13.27 -1.99
C GLY A 41 18.05 13.18 -0.56
N ALA A 42 18.04 14.30 0.20
CA ALA A 42 18.38 14.29 1.60
C ALA A 42 17.55 13.26 2.40
N LEU A 43 18.21 12.55 3.30
CA LEU A 43 17.53 11.62 4.20
C LEU A 43 16.72 12.40 5.23
N LEU A 44 15.44 12.08 5.35
CA LEU A 44 14.64 12.50 6.49
C LEU A 44 15.15 11.79 7.74
N SER A 45 14.91 12.36 8.92
CA SER A 45 15.09 11.63 10.18
C SER A 45 14.18 10.39 10.23
N ILE A 46 14.56 9.38 11.02
CA ILE A 46 13.78 8.14 11.22
C ILE A 46 12.37 8.51 11.71
N ALA A 47 12.28 9.37 12.74
CA ALA A 47 11.02 9.82 13.33
C ALA A 47 10.13 10.55 12.30
N ASP A 48 10.73 11.39 11.46
CA ASP A 48 9.98 12.12 10.45
C ASP A 48 9.41 11.21 9.37
N THR A 49 10.13 10.13 9.07
CA THR A 49 9.76 9.16 8.07
C THR A 49 8.63 8.26 8.60
N GLU A 50 8.70 7.83 9.85
CA GLU A 50 7.63 7.07 10.51
C GLU A 50 6.31 7.85 10.51
N GLN A 51 6.34 9.15 10.82
CA GLN A 51 5.16 10.01 10.75
C GLN A 51 4.55 10.08 9.34
N CYS A 52 5.39 10.18 8.29
CA CYS A 52 4.91 10.17 6.90
C CYS A 52 4.23 8.85 6.56
N VAL A 53 4.75 7.73 7.03
CA VAL A 53 4.22 6.38 6.74
C VAL A 53 2.92 6.15 7.50
N GLU A 54 2.85 6.56 8.76
CA GLU A 54 1.63 6.48 9.56
C GLU A 54 0.52 7.32 8.91
N GLN A 55 0.84 8.56 8.51
CA GLN A 55 -0.10 9.44 7.83
C GLN A 55 -0.52 8.87 6.46
N ALA A 56 0.41 8.23 5.74
CA ALA A 56 0.10 7.54 4.49
C ALA A 56 -0.86 6.39 4.67
N GLY A 57 -0.56 5.51 5.63
CA GLY A 57 -1.38 4.37 5.99
C GLY A 57 -2.81 4.82 6.33
N LYS A 58 -2.97 5.73 7.29
CA LYS A 58 -4.30 6.23 7.72
C LYS A 58 -5.13 6.82 6.58
N THR A 59 -4.49 7.54 5.65
CA THR A 59 -5.21 8.18 4.54
C THR A 59 -5.63 7.18 3.47
N ARG A 60 -4.80 6.18 3.18
CA ARG A 60 -5.07 5.17 2.14
C ARG A 60 -5.90 3.99 2.62
N LEU A 61 -5.92 3.76 3.93
CA LEU A 61 -6.75 2.73 4.58
C LEU A 61 -8.22 2.83 4.21
N ARG A 62 -8.75 4.06 4.13
CA ARG A 62 -10.15 4.32 3.78
C ARG A 62 -10.50 3.81 2.37
N PRO A 63 -9.76 4.19 1.30
CA PRO A 63 -9.93 3.60 -0.03
C PRO A 63 -9.89 2.06 -0.06
N VAL A 64 -8.89 1.43 0.58
CA VAL A 64 -8.71 -0.02 0.53
C VAL A 64 -9.88 -0.74 1.21
N LEU A 65 -10.30 -0.28 2.38
CA LEU A 65 -11.46 -0.82 3.09
C LEU A 65 -12.75 -0.60 2.29
N LEU A 66 -12.93 0.57 1.66
CA LEU A 66 -14.11 0.86 0.86
C LEU A 66 -14.21 -0.08 -0.36
N THR A 67 -13.09 -0.34 -1.04
CA THR A 67 -13.02 -1.31 -2.13
C THR A 67 -13.37 -2.70 -1.61
N ALA A 68 -12.77 -3.13 -0.50
CA ALA A 68 -13.04 -4.44 0.09
C ALA A 68 -14.52 -4.63 0.43
N ILE A 69 -15.11 -3.67 1.15
CA ILE A 69 -16.52 -3.71 1.56
C ILE A 69 -17.43 -3.70 0.33
N THR A 70 -17.18 -2.83 -0.65
CA THR A 70 -17.99 -2.76 -1.87
C THR A 70 -17.93 -4.06 -2.67
N THR A 71 -16.75 -4.66 -2.83
CA THR A 71 -16.60 -5.94 -3.52
C THR A 71 -17.29 -7.07 -2.77
N ILE A 72 -17.16 -7.12 -1.45
CA ILE A 72 -17.83 -8.15 -0.63
C ILE A 72 -19.35 -8.00 -0.77
N LEU A 73 -19.90 -6.80 -0.60
CA LEU A 73 -21.34 -6.56 -0.72
C LEU A 73 -21.88 -6.86 -2.12
N GLY A 74 -21.14 -6.50 -3.18
CA GLY A 74 -21.55 -6.76 -4.56
C GLY A 74 -21.50 -8.24 -4.94
N LEU A 75 -20.59 -9.01 -4.34
CA LEU A 75 -20.44 -10.45 -4.61
C LEU A 75 -21.20 -11.34 -3.62
N LEU A 76 -21.67 -10.80 -2.49
CA LEU A 76 -22.42 -11.51 -1.46
C LEU A 76 -23.66 -12.26 -1.99
N PRO A 77 -24.56 -11.66 -2.80
CA PRO A 77 -25.73 -12.38 -3.31
C PRO A 77 -25.33 -13.57 -4.21
N MET A 78 -24.28 -13.41 -5.01
CA MET A 78 -23.77 -14.49 -5.87
C MET A 78 -23.04 -15.56 -5.07
N ALA A 79 -22.31 -15.19 -4.01
CA ALA A 79 -21.57 -16.12 -3.16
C ALA A 79 -22.50 -17.06 -2.36
N ILE A 80 -23.71 -16.60 -2.03
CA ILE A 80 -24.75 -17.40 -1.36
C ILE A 80 -25.49 -18.32 -2.35
N GLY A 81 -25.29 -18.13 -3.66
CA GLY A 81 -25.93 -18.94 -4.70
C GLY A 81 -27.38 -18.55 -4.97
N LEU A 82 -27.79 -17.34 -4.56
CA LEU A 82 -29.09 -16.76 -4.91
C LEU A 82 -29.09 -16.36 -6.39
N ASN A 83 -29.82 -17.08 -7.23
CA ASN A 83 -30.08 -16.64 -8.60
C ASN A 83 -31.31 -15.73 -8.60
N ILE A 84 -31.08 -14.43 -8.63
CA ILE A 84 -32.13 -13.41 -8.70
C ILE A 84 -32.32 -13.07 -10.17
N ASN A 85 -33.52 -13.29 -10.72
CA ASN A 85 -33.84 -12.76 -12.04
C ASN A 85 -33.94 -11.24 -11.95
N PHE A 86 -32.86 -10.51 -12.26
CA PHE A 86 -32.82 -9.05 -12.22
C PHE A 86 -33.91 -8.41 -13.10
N TYR A 87 -34.33 -9.08 -14.18
CA TYR A 87 -35.42 -8.63 -15.03
C TYR A 87 -36.76 -8.61 -14.27
N THR A 88 -37.15 -9.75 -13.69
CA THR A 88 -38.39 -9.91 -12.89
C THR A 88 -38.35 -9.13 -11.58
N ALA A 89 -37.17 -9.05 -10.94
CA ALA A 89 -36.96 -8.28 -9.72
C ALA A 89 -37.10 -6.76 -9.94
N LEU A 90 -36.77 -6.25 -11.14
CA LEU A 90 -36.94 -4.84 -11.49
C LEU A 90 -38.31 -4.53 -12.12
N SER A 91 -38.93 -5.49 -12.82
CA SER A 91 -40.22 -5.29 -13.50
C SER A 91 -41.43 -5.58 -12.62
N GLU A 92 -41.36 -6.59 -11.76
CA GLU A 92 -42.50 -7.07 -10.95
C GLU A 92 -42.24 -6.93 -9.44
N PHE A 93 -41.08 -6.40 -9.03
CA PHE A 93 -40.65 -6.33 -7.62
C PHE A 93 -40.67 -7.69 -6.90
N ASP A 94 -40.74 -8.79 -7.66
CA ASP A 94 -40.71 -10.16 -7.16
C ASP A 94 -39.37 -10.79 -7.53
N ALA A 95 -38.50 -10.85 -6.54
CA ALA A 95 -37.25 -11.58 -6.63
C ALA A 95 -37.57 -13.07 -6.51
N GLN A 96 -37.98 -13.71 -7.61
CA GLN A 96 -38.12 -15.16 -7.65
C GLN A 96 -36.74 -15.80 -7.42
N ILE A 97 -36.50 -16.22 -6.18
CA ILE A 97 -35.25 -16.81 -5.72
C ILE A 97 -35.28 -18.31 -6.06
N PHE A 98 -34.45 -18.72 -7.02
CA PHE A 98 -34.21 -20.13 -7.29
C PHE A 98 -32.78 -20.52 -6.86
N PHE A 99 -32.68 -21.53 -6.01
CA PHE A 99 -31.40 -22.16 -5.64
C PHE A 99 -31.09 -23.27 -6.65
N GLY A 100 -30.15 -23.05 -7.57
CA GLY A 100 -29.65 -24.11 -8.45
C GLY A 100 -29.64 -23.86 -9.97
N GLY A 101 -29.57 -22.61 -10.44
CA GLY A 101 -29.29 -22.35 -11.85
C GLY A 101 -27.81 -22.62 -12.21
N ASP A 102 -27.52 -23.08 -13.44
CA ASP A 102 -26.16 -23.36 -13.94
C ASP A 102 -25.17 -22.20 -13.69
N ASN A 103 -25.66 -20.97 -13.74
CA ASN A 103 -24.89 -19.77 -13.43
C ASN A 103 -24.39 -19.74 -11.97
N ALA A 104 -25.23 -20.11 -10.99
CA ALA A 104 -24.83 -20.08 -9.58
C ALA A 104 -23.72 -21.11 -9.27
N ALA A 105 -23.71 -22.25 -9.98
CA ALA A 105 -22.69 -23.28 -9.83
C ALA A 105 -21.29 -22.82 -10.30
N PHE A 106 -21.22 -21.93 -11.31
CA PHE A 106 -19.95 -21.39 -11.80
C PHE A 106 -19.50 -20.14 -11.04
N TRP A 107 -20.42 -19.20 -10.78
CA TRP A 107 -20.13 -17.90 -10.17
C TRP A 107 -19.99 -17.94 -8.65
N GLY A 108 -20.62 -18.90 -7.97
CA GLY A 108 -20.53 -19.08 -6.52
C GLY A 108 -19.10 -19.30 -6.01
N PRO A 109 -18.38 -20.33 -6.51
CA PRO A 109 -16.99 -20.59 -6.12
C PRO A 109 -16.03 -19.44 -6.45
N LEU A 110 -16.27 -18.72 -7.55
CA LEU A 110 -15.48 -17.56 -7.96
C LEU A 110 -15.66 -16.39 -6.98
N SER A 111 -16.90 -16.09 -6.61
CA SER A 111 -17.24 -15.03 -5.65
C SER A 111 -16.63 -15.31 -4.27
N TRP A 112 -16.73 -16.56 -3.80
CA TRP A 112 -16.10 -16.99 -2.55
C TRP A 112 -14.58 -16.82 -2.55
N THR A 113 -13.93 -17.18 -3.66
CA THR A 113 -12.48 -17.00 -3.83
C THR A 113 -12.09 -15.52 -3.72
N ILE A 114 -12.85 -14.63 -4.37
CA ILE A 114 -12.59 -13.18 -4.35
C ILE A 114 -12.79 -12.60 -2.94
N ILE A 115 -13.90 -12.94 -2.26
CA ILE A 115 -14.20 -12.43 -0.93
C ILE A 115 -13.08 -12.80 0.06
N PHE A 116 -12.67 -14.07 0.08
CA PHE A 116 -11.62 -14.53 1.00
C PHE A 116 -10.25 -13.97 0.63
N GLY A 117 -9.90 -14.00 -0.66
CA GLY A 117 -8.62 -13.49 -1.14
C GLY A 117 -8.45 -12.00 -0.88
N LEU A 118 -9.51 -11.20 -1.09
CA LEU A 118 -9.47 -9.76 -0.87
C LEU A 118 -9.43 -9.42 0.63
N THR A 119 -10.19 -10.14 1.45
CA THR A 119 -10.17 -9.96 2.91
C THR A 119 -8.78 -10.25 3.47
N PHE A 120 -8.20 -11.39 3.08
CA PHE A 120 -6.85 -11.76 3.49
C PHE A 120 -5.80 -10.77 2.97
N ALA A 121 -5.86 -10.40 1.69
CA ALA A 121 -4.93 -9.45 1.10
C ALA A 121 -5.02 -8.07 1.74
N THR A 122 -6.23 -7.61 2.08
CA THR A 122 -6.43 -6.32 2.76
C THR A 122 -5.72 -6.31 4.10
N PHE A 123 -5.89 -7.38 4.90
CA PHE A 123 -5.22 -7.53 6.19
C PHE A 123 -3.69 -7.62 6.04
N LEU A 124 -3.23 -8.40 5.06
CA LEU A 124 -1.83 -8.56 4.76
C LEU A 124 -1.18 -7.24 4.33
N THR A 125 -1.83 -6.45 3.47
CA THR A 125 -1.33 -5.16 2.99
C THR A 125 -1.23 -4.15 4.14
N LEU A 126 -2.22 -4.15 5.04
CA LEU A 126 -2.25 -3.34 6.25
C LEU A 126 -1.04 -3.55 7.17
N VAL A 127 -0.58 -4.80 7.30
CA VAL A 127 0.55 -5.18 8.15
C VAL A 127 1.89 -5.07 7.39
N ILE A 128 1.93 -5.54 6.14
CA ILE A 128 3.14 -5.54 5.32
C ILE A 128 3.62 -4.13 5.03
N VAL A 129 2.71 -3.19 4.73
CA VAL A 129 3.09 -1.82 4.39
C VAL A 129 3.94 -1.13 5.47
N PRO A 130 3.47 -1.02 6.74
CA PRO A 130 4.27 -0.39 7.79
C PRO A 130 5.54 -1.19 8.08
N ALA A 131 5.48 -2.52 8.08
CA ALA A 131 6.63 -3.38 8.35
C ALA A 131 7.72 -3.27 7.25
N MET A 132 7.31 -3.38 5.98
CA MET A 132 8.19 -3.27 4.82
C MET A 132 8.84 -1.89 4.78
N TYR A 133 8.11 -0.84 5.11
CA TYR A 133 8.68 0.49 5.10
C TYR A 133 9.74 0.68 6.21
N GLN A 134 9.45 0.26 7.45
CA GLN A 134 10.45 0.28 8.54
C GLN A 134 11.71 -0.52 8.17
N PHE A 135 11.53 -1.67 7.52
CA PHE A 135 12.61 -2.52 7.05
C PHE A 135 13.44 -1.85 5.94
N LEU A 136 12.80 -1.37 4.86
CA LEU A 136 13.47 -0.70 3.74
C LEU A 136 14.18 0.58 4.18
N TYR A 137 13.58 1.34 5.10
CA TYR A 137 14.19 2.56 5.61
C TYR A 137 15.38 2.25 6.52
N LYS A 138 15.31 1.23 7.40
CA LYS A 138 16.47 0.78 8.19
C LYS A 138 17.61 0.32 7.27
N ILE A 139 17.31 -0.41 6.21
CA ILE A 139 18.31 -0.83 5.22
C ILE A 139 18.92 0.39 4.52
N LYS A 140 18.09 1.31 4.01
CA LYS A 140 18.57 2.50 3.29
C LYS A 140 19.34 3.45 4.19
N TYR A 141 18.92 3.64 5.43
CA TYR A 141 19.65 4.42 6.43
C TYR A 141 21.00 3.78 6.74
N LYS A 142 21.04 2.47 6.98
CA LYS A 142 22.29 1.74 7.24
C LYS A 142 23.23 1.80 6.03
N MET A 143 22.72 1.66 4.81
CA MET A 143 23.52 1.77 3.59
C MET A 143 24.01 3.19 3.32
N SER A 144 23.17 4.21 3.46
CA SER A 144 23.60 5.60 3.28
C SER A 144 24.55 6.08 4.37
N VAL A 145 24.35 5.69 5.63
CA VAL A 145 25.31 5.98 6.70
C VAL A 145 26.64 5.26 6.46
N PHE A 146 26.62 4.03 5.96
CA PHE A 146 27.82 3.30 5.56
C PHE A 146 28.55 3.98 4.39
N GLN A 147 27.82 4.46 3.38
CA GLN A 147 28.37 5.21 2.25
C GLN A 147 28.93 6.58 2.66
N ILE A 148 28.24 7.28 3.57
CA ILE A 148 28.68 8.53 4.17
C ILE A 148 30.00 8.28 4.92
N ASN A 149 30.07 7.25 5.77
CA ASN A 149 31.27 6.93 6.54
C ASN A 149 32.46 6.55 5.63
N ILE A 150 32.22 5.86 4.51
CA ILE A 150 33.24 5.56 3.49
C ILE A 150 33.73 6.82 2.76
N ASN A 151 32.82 7.72 2.35
CA ASN A 151 33.21 8.99 1.72
C ASN A 151 33.93 9.93 2.70
N TYR A 152 33.58 9.93 3.98
CA TYR A 152 34.30 10.65 5.03
C TYR A 152 35.68 10.02 5.31
N PHE A 153 35.79 8.69 5.32
CA PHE A 153 37.06 7.98 5.49
C PHE A 153 38.03 8.23 4.32
N HIS A 154 37.51 8.31 3.09
CA HIS A 154 38.31 8.63 1.90
C HIS A 154 38.64 10.14 1.78
N ALA A 155 37.83 11.02 2.35
CA ALA A 155 38.16 12.45 2.51
C ALA A 155 39.20 12.69 3.62
N PHE A 156 39.23 11.84 4.65
CA PHE A 156 40.15 11.94 5.79
C PHE A 156 41.57 11.45 5.46
N THR A 157 41.75 10.54 4.49
CA THR A 157 43.08 10.08 4.05
C THR A 157 43.79 11.01 3.06
N ILE A 158 43.07 11.97 2.45
CA ILE A 158 43.62 12.86 1.40
C ILE A 158 43.75 14.33 1.88
N SER A 159 43.30 14.66 3.09
CA SER A 159 43.47 16.02 3.65
C SER A 159 44.55 16.04 4.74
N PRO A 160 45.69 16.74 4.55
CA PRO A 160 46.46 17.20 5.69
C PRO A 160 45.61 18.27 6.39
N VAL A 161 45.17 17.98 7.62
CA VAL A 161 44.60 18.96 8.55
C VAL A 161 45.56 20.16 8.62
N PRO A 162 45.13 21.41 8.32
CA PRO A 162 44.59 22.27 9.38
C PRO A 162 43.65 23.41 8.90
N VAL A 163 42.33 23.37 9.18
CA VAL A 163 41.50 24.61 9.21
C VAL A 163 40.33 24.47 10.21
N LEU A 164 40.64 24.28 11.50
CA LEU A 164 39.63 24.25 12.58
C LEU A 164 39.57 25.55 13.42
N CYS A 165 40.07 26.70 12.94
CA CYS A 165 40.24 27.85 13.84
C CYS A 165 39.98 29.26 13.27
N PHE A 166 39.13 29.46 12.25
CA PHE A 166 38.99 30.82 11.67
C PHE A 166 37.58 31.34 11.32
N LYS A 167 36.47 30.78 11.83
CA LYS A 167 35.15 31.41 11.59
C LYS A 167 34.16 31.39 12.76
N LEU A 168 34.70 31.46 13.97
CA LEU A 168 33.99 31.95 15.15
C LEU A 168 34.69 33.22 15.67
N THR A 169 34.59 34.33 14.93
CA THR A 169 34.64 35.70 15.48
C THR A 169 34.36 36.74 14.40
N SER A 170 33.68 37.83 14.77
CA SER A 170 33.49 39.08 14.00
C SER A 170 32.46 39.01 12.87
N LYS A 171 31.22 39.45 13.15
CA LYS A 171 30.65 40.77 12.78
C LYS A 171 30.25 40.87 11.31
#